data_AF-A0A9X1YDV9-F1
#
_entry.id   AF-A0A9X1YDV9-F1
#
_cell.length_a   1.000
_cell.length_b   1.000
_cell.length_c   1.000
_cell.angle_alpha   90.00
_cell.angle_beta   90.00
_cell.angle_gamma   90.00
#
_symmetry.space_group_name_H-M   'P 1'
#
loop_
_entity.id
_entity.type
_entity.pdbx_description
1 polymer ?
#
loop_
_entity_poly.entity_id
_entity_poly.type
_entity_poly.pdbx_seq_one_letter_code
_entity_poly.pdbx_strand_id
1 'polypeptide(L)' 'MSEPTTIPTHPEEVTASVDLRLGSSVSVQARARATPAGLIAAGILAAAVILAIVPLVRAARR' A
#
# COMPACT_ATOMS: atom_id res chain seq x y z
N MET A 1 21.76 19.21 -36.61
CA MET A 1 21.50 19.65 -35.22
C MET A 1 20.38 18.76 -34.71
N SER A 2 20.71 17.62 -34.11
CA SER A 2 19.69 16.70 -33.58
C SER A 2 19.27 17.20 -32.20
N GLU A 3 18.04 17.68 -32.05
CA GLU A 3 17.48 17.97 -30.73
C GLU A 3 17.36 16.66 -29.94
N PRO A 4 17.80 16.60 -28.68
CA PRO A 4 17.49 15.48 -27.82
C PRO A 4 15.98 15.50 -27.56
N THR A 5 15.26 14.50 -28.06
CA THR A 5 13.87 14.23 -27.69
C THR A 5 13.81 14.05 -26.17
N THR A 6 13.55 15.13 -25.47
CA THR A 6 13.25 15.11 -24.04
C THR A 6 11.86 14.49 -23.95
N ILE A 7 11.79 13.20 -23.61
CA ILE A 7 10.52 12.53 -23.33
C ILE A 7 9.89 13.29 -22.16
N PRO A 8 8.74 13.97 -22.35
CA PRO A 8 8.09 14.63 -21.24
C PRO A 8 7.61 13.54 -20.29
N THR A 9 8.31 13.39 -19.16
CA THR A 9 7.88 12.50 -18.06
C THR A 9 6.82 13.28 -17.30
N HIS A 10 5.58 13.13 -17.75
CA HIS A 10 4.43 13.85 -17.21
C HIS A 10 4.17 13.47 -15.73
N PRO A 11 4.17 14.43 -14.80
CA PRO A 11 4.16 14.16 -13.35
C PRO A 11 2.78 13.84 -12.76
N GLU A 12 1.71 13.68 -13.54
CA GLU A 12 0.35 13.43 -13.00
C GLU A 12 0.09 12.00 -12.47
N GLU A 13 1.09 11.12 -12.46
CA GLU A 13 0.91 9.75 -11.98
C GLU A 13 0.83 9.70 -10.44
N VAL A 14 -0.40 9.73 -9.91
CA VAL A 14 -0.70 9.61 -8.48
C VAL A 14 -0.11 8.31 -7.94
N THR A 15 1.02 8.45 -7.27
CA THR A 15 1.79 7.35 -6.69
C THR A 15 1.60 7.39 -5.18
N ALA A 16 1.22 6.26 -4.58
CA ALA A 16 1.22 6.10 -3.13
C ALA A 16 2.49 5.37 -2.71
N SER A 17 3.09 5.84 -1.62
CA SER A 17 4.17 5.17 -0.92
C SER A 17 3.74 4.88 0.51
N VAL A 18 3.98 3.66 0.96
CA VAL A 18 3.63 3.17 2.29
C VAL A 18 4.89 2.56 2.90
N ASP A 19 5.22 3.00 4.12
CA ASP A 19 6.23 2.36 4.97
C ASP A 19 5.51 1.78 6.20
N LEU A 20 5.51 0.46 6.30
CA LEU A 20 4.91 -0.28 7.40
C LEU A 20 6.01 -0.87 8.27
N ARG A 21 6.03 -0.46 9.55
CA ARG A 21 6.96 -0.98 10.54
C ARG A 21 6.21 -1.87 11.52
N LEU A 22 6.66 -3.11 11.65
CA LEU A 22 6.14 -4.07 12.61
C LEU A 22 7.24 -4.42 13.63
N GLY A 23 7.12 -3.86 14.83
CA GLY A 23 8.12 -3.98 15.89
C GLY A 23 9.47 -3.35 15.52
N SER A 24 10.55 -3.87 16.10
CA SER A 24 11.91 -3.41 15.83
C SER A 24 12.56 -4.05 14.59
N SER A 25 11.96 -5.11 14.05
CA SER A 25 12.68 -6.05 13.17
C SER A 25 12.12 -6.15 11.76
N VAL A 26 10.91 -5.66 11.50
CA VAL A 26 10.27 -5.78 10.18
C VAL A 26 9.85 -4.41 9.67
N SER A 27 10.38 -4.02 8.52
CA SER A 27 9.97 -2.85 7.76
C SER A 27 9.58 -3.27 6.35
N VAL A 28 8.40 -2.85 5.90
CA VAL A 28 7.88 -3.13 4.56
C VAL A 28 7.65 -1.80 3.86
N GLN A 29 8.42 -1.55 2.81
CA GLN A 29 8.22 -0.40 1.93
C GLN A 29 7.50 -0.85 0.68
N ALA A 30 6.42 -0.17 0.34
CA ALA A 30 5.66 -0.39 -0.88
C ALA A 30 5.46 0.93 -1.61
N ARG A 31 5.67 0.93 -2.93
CA ARG A 31 5.39 2.07 -3.79
C ARG A 31 4.62 1.58 -5.00
N ALA A 32 3.43 2.14 -5.21
CA ALA A 32 2.55 1.72 -6.28
C ALA A 32 1.73 2.91 -6.80
N ARG A 33 1.28 2.82 -8.04
CA ARG A 33 0.24 3.72 -8.53
C ARG A 33 -1.05 3.42 -7.78
N ALA A 34 -1.67 4.45 -7.21
CA ALA A 34 -2.86 4.30 -6.42
C ALA A 34 -3.92 5.32 -6.86
N THR A 35 -5.15 4.85 -6.98
CA THR A 35 -6.31 5.71 -7.14
C THR A 35 -6.90 6.02 -5.76
N PRO A 36 -7.57 7.17 -5.57
CA PRO A 36 -8.21 7.48 -4.29
C PRO A 36 -9.20 6.40 -3.82
N ALA A 37 -9.99 5.86 -4.75
CA ALA A 37 -10.92 4.76 -4.47
C ALA A 37 -10.19 3.46 -4.09
N GLY A 38 -9.08 3.14 -4.78
CA GLY A 38 -8.27 1.97 -4.48
C GLY A 38 -7.62 2.04 -3.10
N LEU A 39 -7.21 3.22 -2.66
CA LEU A 39 -6.64 3.42 -1.32
C LEU A 39 -7.68 3.17 -0.22
N ILE A 40 -8.90 3.67 -0.39
CA ILE A 40 -10.01 3.44 0.56
C ILE A 40 -10.35 1.95 0.60
N ALA A 41 -10.49 1.31 -0.56
CA ALA A 41 -10.78 -0.13 -0.64
C ALA A 41 -9.68 -0.98 0.04
N ALA A 42 -8.41 -0.65 -0.18
CA ALA A 42 -7.29 -1.32 0.47
C ALA A 42 -7.34 -1.15 2.00
N GLY A 43 -7.68 0.04 2.50
CA GLY A 43 -7.85 0.30 3.93
C GLY A 43 -8.98 -0.53 4.55
N ILE A 44 -10.14 -0.60 3.88
CA ILE A 44 -11.29 -1.41 4.33
C ILE A 44 -10.92 -2.89 4.35
N LEU A 45 -10.29 -3.38 3.28
CA LEU A 45 -9.85 -4.78 3.20
C LEU A 45 -8.87 -5.12 4.33
N ALA A 46 -7.85 -4.28 4.56
CA ALA A 46 -6.89 -4.47 5.64
C ALA A 46 -7.58 -4.51 7.01
N ALA A 47 -8.52 -3.59 7.27
CA ALA A 47 -9.29 -3.57 8.52
C ALA A 47 -10.12 -4.85 8.71
N ALA A 48 -10.79 -5.31 7.64
CA ALA A 48 -11.58 -6.54 7.67
C ALA A 48 -10.70 -7.77 7.97
N VAL A 49 -9.51 -7.86 7.36
CA VAL A 49 -8.53 -8.93 7.64
C VAL A 49 -8.10 -8.91 9.11
N ILE A 50 -7.73 -7.75 9.65
CA ILE A 50 -7.31 -7.61 11.05
C ILE A 50 -8.44 -8.00 12.01
N LEU A 51 -9.66 -7.54 11.74
CA LEU A 51 -10.84 -7.90 12.54
C LEU A 51 -11.14 -9.39 12.51
N ALA A 52 -10.96 -10.06 11.36
CA ALA A 52 -11.17 -11.49 11.21
C ALA A 52 -10.14 -12.34 11.96
N ILE A 53 -8.92 -11.82 12.18
CA ILE A 53 -7.87 -12.52 12.96
C ILE A 53 -8.29 -12.68 14.43
N VAL A 54 -8.98 -11.70 15.03
CA VAL A 54 -9.35 -11.72 16.45
C VAL A 54 -10.19 -12.94 16.84
N PRO A 55 -11.34 -13.25 16.19
CA PRO A 55 -12.11 -14.44 16.51
C PRO A 55 -11.35 -15.73 16.16
N LEU A 56 -10.55 -15.74 15.10
CA LEU A 56 -9.74 -16.90 14.71
C LEU A 56 -8.72 -17.26 15.80
N VAL A 57 -7.98 -16.28 16.31
CA VAL A 57 -7.02 -16.47 17.41
C VAL A 57 -7.74 -16.88 18.69
N ARG A 58 -8.91 -16.30 18.97
CA ARG A 58 -9.70 -16.66 20.17
C ARG A 58 -10.22 -18.10 20.10
N ALA A 59 -10.63 -18.56 18.92
CA ALA A 59 -11.03 -19.95 18.70
C ALA A 59 -9.84 -20.92 18.84
N ALA A 60 -8.67 -20.57 18.30
CA ALA A 60 -7.46 -21.39 18.39
C ALA A 60 -6.86 -21.50 19.81
N ARG A 61 -7.25 -20.60 20.73
CA ARG A 61 -6.80 -20.61 22.14
C ARG A 61 -7.74 -21.34 23.09
N ARG A 62 -8.88 -21.84 22.61
CA ARG A 62 -9.89 -22.53 23.41
C ARG A 62 -9.79 -24.04 23.20
#